data_AF-A0A673GH68-F1
#
_entry.id   AF-A0A673GH68-F1
#
_cell.length_a   1.000
_cell.length_b   1.000
_cell.length_c   1.000
_cell.angle_alpha   90.00
_cell.angle_beta   90.00
_cell.angle_gamma   90.00
#
_symmetry.space_group_name_H-M   'P 1'
#
loop_
_entity.id
_entity.type
_entity.pdbx_description
1 polymer ?
#
loop_
_entity_poly.entity_id
_entity_poly.type
_entity_poly.pdbx_seq_one_letter_code
_entity_poly.pdbx_strand_id
1 'polypeptide(L)'
;MSDQDCFGILDSEFDHYLVDMKPYVLKLNDKTERQQCALWIKKLCDPETCGSGLTGRKNRNMYARLLLHMLRKGVLEGPFTHKPEAGSLKTLPTYMSIYFDEPLLAKSQEQGSAVLPDWVSGELGQTDGSWSTSPLSNTHRYDTDYRSQIKPPVLRLGCDVIYSM
;
A
#
# COMPACT_ATOMS: atom_id res chain seq x y z
N MET A 1 -13.80 19.35 0.19
CA MET A 1 -14.09 17.94 0.53
C MET A 1 -14.45 17.91 1.99
N SER A 2 -15.66 17.46 2.30
CA SER A 2 -16.13 17.30 3.68
C SER A 2 -15.54 16.00 4.27
N ASP A 3 -15.45 15.89 5.60
CA ASP A 3 -14.92 14.67 6.25
C ASP A 3 -15.68 13.39 5.84
N GLN A 4 -16.98 13.51 5.55
CA GLN A 4 -17.80 12.42 5.01
C GLN A 4 -17.33 11.92 3.64
N ASP A 5 -16.87 12.80 2.76
CA ASP A 5 -16.35 12.42 1.44
C ASP A 5 -15.05 11.61 1.62
N CYS A 6 -14.20 12.03 2.57
CA CYS A 6 -12.96 11.35 2.87
C CYS A 6 -13.20 9.93 3.45
N PHE A 7 -14.24 9.76 4.26
CA PHE A 7 -14.62 8.44 4.76
C PHE A 7 -15.04 7.50 3.64
N GLY A 8 -15.88 7.96 2.72
CA GLY A 8 -16.32 7.16 1.57
C GLY A 8 -15.16 6.72 0.67
N ILE A 9 -14.17 7.60 0.46
CA ILE A 9 -12.95 7.28 -0.30
C ILE A 9 -12.15 6.19 0.41
N LEU A 10 -11.90 6.33 1.71
CA LEU A 10 -11.14 5.35 2.50
C LEU A 10 -11.86 4.01 2.62
N ASP A 11 -13.17 4.01 2.75
CA ASP A 11 -13.98 2.79 2.77
C ASP A 11 -13.94 2.09 1.39
N SER A 12 -13.99 2.85 0.30
CA SER A 12 -13.82 2.29 -1.05
C SER A 12 -12.42 1.74 -1.33
N GLU A 13 -11.39 2.40 -0.83
CA GLU A 13 -10.01 1.93 -0.94
C GLU A 13 -9.83 0.60 -0.17
N PHE A 14 -10.43 0.49 1.01
CA PHE A 14 -10.43 -0.75 1.78
C PHE A 14 -11.14 -1.90 1.06
N ASP A 15 -12.31 -1.64 0.47
CA ASP A 15 -13.03 -2.64 -0.34
C ASP A 15 -12.14 -3.22 -1.44
N HIS A 16 -11.36 -2.36 -2.11
CA HIS A 16 -10.46 -2.77 -3.18
C HIS A 16 -9.36 -3.71 -2.66
N TYR A 17 -8.75 -3.39 -1.51
CA TYR A 17 -7.76 -4.27 -0.89
C TYR A 17 -8.33 -5.65 -0.54
N LEU A 18 -9.55 -5.74 -0.03
CA LEU A 18 -10.18 -7.03 0.29
C LEU A 18 -10.38 -7.90 -0.96
N VAL A 19 -10.85 -7.30 -2.05
CA VAL A 19 -11.01 -7.99 -3.33
C VAL A 19 -9.66 -8.51 -3.84
N ASP A 20 -8.62 -7.68 -3.76
CA ASP A 20 -7.27 -8.02 -4.23
C ASP A 20 -6.58 -9.09 -3.37
N MET A 21 -6.83 -9.13 -2.06
CA MET A 21 -6.25 -10.14 -1.16
C MET A 21 -6.79 -11.55 -1.40
N LYS A 22 -8.07 -11.66 -1.75
CA LYS A 22 -8.82 -12.93 -1.87
C LYS A 22 -8.03 -14.05 -2.59
N PRO A 23 -7.52 -13.87 -3.83
CA PRO A 23 -6.81 -14.94 -4.52
C PRO A 23 -5.52 -15.38 -3.83
N TYR A 24 -4.88 -14.53 -3.04
CA TYR A 24 -3.65 -14.86 -2.31
C TYR A 24 -3.96 -15.63 -1.03
N VAL A 25 -4.95 -15.19 -0.24
CA VAL A 25 -5.36 -15.88 0.99
C VAL A 25 -5.85 -17.30 0.68
N LEU A 26 -6.64 -17.46 -0.39
CA LEU A 26 -7.15 -18.78 -0.82
C LEU A 26 -6.02 -19.73 -1.29
N LYS A 27 -4.87 -19.20 -1.73
CA LYS A 27 -3.71 -19.97 -2.18
C LYS A 27 -2.71 -20.30 -1.07
N LEU A 28 -2.88 -19.78 0.15
CA LEU A 28 -1.97 -20.08 1.27
C LEU A 28 -2.04 -21.56 1.62
N ASN A 29 -0.95 -22.31 1.49
CA ASN A 29 -0.92 -23.73 1.81
C ASN A 29 -0.84 -23.99 3.32
N ASP A 30 -0.24 -23.07 4.09
CA ASP A 30 -0.14 -23.16 5.53
C ASP A 30 -1.48 -22.78 6.20
N LYS A 31 -2.03 -23.71 6.98
CA LYS A 31 -3.29 -23.52 7.70
C LYS A 31 -3.17 -22.47 8.80
N THR A 32 -2.04 -22.40 9.48
CA THR A 32 -1.77 -21.45 10.55
C THR A 32 -1.70 -20.03 10.00
N GLU A 33 -0.93 -19.83 8.92
CA GLU A 33 -0.86 -18.53 8.25
C GLU A 33 -2.23 -18.09 7.72
N ARG A 34 -2.99 -19.02 7.12
CA ARG A 34 -4.35 -18.74 6.65
C ARG A 34 -5.26 -18.30 7.79
N GLN A 35 -5.20 -18.97 8.94
CA GLN A 35 -5.95 -18.59 10.14
C GLN A 35 -5.54 -17.22 10.67
N GLN A 36 -4.24 -16.91 10.70
CA GLN A 36 -3.73 -15.60 11.12
C GLN A 36 -4.23 -14.49 10.18
N CYS A 37 -4.15 -14.69 8.87
CA CYS A 37 -4.73 -13.77 7.90
C CYS A 37 -6.22 -13.54 8.12
N ALA A 38 -7.00 -14.61 8.32
CA ALA A 38 -8.43 -14.50 8.59
C ALA A 38 -8.73 -13.66 9.85
N LEU A 39 -7.96 -13.85 10.92
CA LEU A 39 -8.10 -13.05 12.15
C LEU A 39 -7.79 -11.57 11.93
N TRP A 40 -6.74 -11.27 11.16
CA TRP A 40 -6.39 -9.90 10.83
C TRP A 40 -7.43 -9.23 9.93
N ILE A 41 -7.90 -9.92 8.88
CA ILE A 41 -8.94 -9.41 7.99
C ILE A 41 -10.23 -9.17 8.76
N LYS A 42 -10.61 -10.10 9.65
CA LYS A 42 -11.75 -9.92 10.58
C LYS A 42 -11.60 -8.65 11.41
N LYS A 43 -10.43 -8.40 12.01
CA LYS A 43 -10.18 -7.17 12.77
C LYS A 43 -10.30 -5.93 11.88
N LEU A 44 -9.69 -5.93 10.70
CA LEU A 44 -9.74 -4.78 9.80
C LEU A 44 -11.16 -4.48 9.30
N CYS A 45 -12.04 -5.48 9.25
CA CYS A 45 -13.45 -5.30 8.90
C CYS A 45 -14.32 -4.85 10.08
N ASP A 46 -13.83 -4.95 11.32
CA ASP A 46 -14.61 -4.61 12.52
C ASP A 46 -14.52 -3.10 12.82
N PRO A 47 -15.62 -2.34 12.63
CA PRO A 47 -15.63 -0.90 12.83
C PRO A 47 -15.28 -0.47 14.26
N GLU A 48 -15.59 -1.31 15.26
CA GLU A 48 -15.28 -1.02 16.67
C GLU A 48 -13.77 -1.08 16.93
N THR A 49 -13.06 -1.96 16.21
CA THR A 49 -11.62 -2.15 16.40
C THR A 49 -10.76 -1.23 15.55
N CYS A 50 -11.26 -0.70 14.43
CA CYS A 50 -10.52 0.29 13.65
C CYS A 50 -10.55 1.68 14.30
N GLY A 51 -11.48 1.93 15.22
CA GLY A 51 -11.66 3.21 15.88
C GLY A 51 -12.52 4.16 15.04
N SER A 52 -13.31 4.98 15.71
CA SER A 52 -14.19 5.97 15.07
C SER A 52 -13.38 7.14 14.50
N GLY A 53 -13.53 7.42 13.21
CA GLY A 53 -13.03 8.64 12.58
C GLY A 53 -12.02 8.43 11.44
N LEU A 54 -11.34 9.51 11.07
CA LEU A 54 -10.44 9.54 9.92
C LEU A 54 -9.17 8.70 10.15
N THR A 55 -8.57 8.85 11.33
CA THR A 55 -7.32 8.17 11.70
C THR A 55 -7.50 6.66 11.72
N GLY A 56 -8.62 6.16 12.26
CA GLY A 56 -8.92 4.74 12.31
C GLY A 56 -9.03 4.10 10.93
N ARG A 57 -9.73 4.77 10.00
CA ARG A 57 -9.83 4.33 8.60
C ARG A 57 -8.48 4.37 7.88
N LYS A 58 -7.68 5.41 8.08
CA LYS A 58 -6.32 5.48 7.52
C LYS A 58 -5.45 4.34 8.03
N ASN A 59 -5.47 4.08 9.34
CA ASN A 59 -4.74 2.95 9.93
C ASN A 59 -5.22 1.62 9.32
N ARG A 60 -6.53 1.39 9.23
CA ARG A 60 -7.10 0.18 8.61
C ARG A 60 -6.55 -0.04 7.20
N ASN A 61 -6.57 1.00 6.37
CA ASN A 61 -6.11 0.91 4.99
C ASN A 61 -4.60 0.66 4.89
N MET A 62 -3.81 1.25 5.79
CA MET A 62 -2.37 1.00 5.86
C MET A 62 -2.04 -0.46 6.22
N TYR A 63 -2.75 -1.04 7.19
CA TYR A 63 -2.60 -2.47 7.50
C TYR A 63 -3.07 -3.35 6.34
N ALA A 64 -4.18 -3.01 5.68
CA ALA A 64 -4.67 -3.75 4.54
C ALA A 64 -3.65 -3.74 3.38
N ARG A 65 -3.11 -2.57 3.04
CA ARG A 65 -2.06 -2.43 2.02
C ARG A 65 -0.83 -3.27 2.37
N LEU A 66 -0.37 -3.24 3.61
CA LEU A 66 0.78 -4.03 4.06
C LEU A 66 0.52 -5.54 3.97
N LEU A 67 -0.66 -5.99 4.43
CA LEU A 67 -1.06 -7.39 4.36
C LEU A 67 -1.11 -7.89 2.91
N LEU A 68 -1.71 -7.11 2.01
CA LEU A 68 -1.77 -7.44 0.59
C LEU A 68 -0.36 -7.53 -0.02
N HIS A 69 0.54 -6.62 0.35
CA HIS A 69 1.93 -6.66 -0.11
C HIS A 69 2.63 -7.95 0.32
N MET A 70 2.53 -8.32 1.59
CA MET A 70 3.13 -9.54 2.14
C MET A 70 2.53 -10.81 1.52
N LEU A 71 1.21 -10.84 1.33
CA LEU A 71 0.51 -11.93 0.62
C LEU A 71 0.97 -12.07 -0.83
N ARG A 72 1.21 -10.96 -1.54
CA ARG A 72 1.76 -10.97 -2.90
C ARG A 72 3.17 -11.55 -2.97
N LYS A 73 3.99 -11.31 -1.95
CA LYS A 73 5.34 -11.87 -1.84
C LYS A 73 5.38 -13.30 -1.29
N GLY A 74 4.26 -13.79 -0.74
CA GLY A 74 4.17 -15.11 -0.12
C GLY A 74 4.92 -15.22 1.20
N VAL A 75 5.17 -14.10 1.89
CA VAL A 75 5.90 -14.05 3.16
C VAL A 75 5.15 -13.13 4.12
N LEU A 76 4.59 -13.70 5.19
CA LEU A 76 3.96 -12.94 6.26
C LEU A 76 4.98 -12.61 7.36
N GLU A 77 5.11 -11.33 7.68
CA GLU A 77 6.06 -10.83 8.68
C GLU A 77 5.40 -9.82 9.62
N GLY A 78 6.14 -9.43 10.67
CA GLY A 78 5.75 -8.35 11.56
C GLY A 78 4.45 -8.64 12.30
N PRO A 79 3.43 -7.77 12.21
CA PRO A 79 2.19 -7.94 12.97
C PRO A 79 1.40 -9.19 12.56
N PHE A 80 1.54 -9.67 11.32
CA PHE A 80 0.69 -10.72 10.77
C PHE A 80 1.08 -12.14 11.18
N THR A 81 2.25 -12.32 11.79
CA THR A 81 2.71 -13.63 12.34
C THR A 81 2.12 -13.94 13.71
N HIS A 82 1.40 -12.97 14.29
CA HIS A 82 0.77 -13.09 15.60
C HIS A 82 -0.70 -12.76 15.50
N LYS A 83 -1.48 -13.23 16.47
CA LYS A 83 -2.89 -12.83 16.61
C LYS A 83 -2.96 -11.32 16.85
N PRO A 84 -3.89 -10.59 16.19
CA PRO A 84 -4.03 -9.17 16.46
C PRO A 84 -4.40 -8.89 17.91
N GLU A 85 -3.81 -7.83 18.48
CA GLU A 85 -4.11 -7.36 19.82
C GLU A 85 -5.58 -6.94 19.96
N ALA A 86 -6.14 -7.08 21.17
CA ALA A 86 -7.48 -6.57 21.48
C ALA A 86 -7.52 -5.03 21.49
N GLY A 87 -8.69 -4.46 21.22
CA GLY A 87 -8.89 -3.01 21.22
C GLY A 87 -8.58 -2.34 19.87
N SER A 88 -8.37 -1.02 19.90
CA SER A 88 -8.23 -0.19 18.70
C SER A 88 -6.94 -0.48 17.93
N LEU A 89 -7.02 -0.39 16.60
CA LEU A 89 -5.88 -0.57 15.70
C LEU A 89 -4.84 0.54 15.91
N LYS A 90 -3.66 0.16 16.40
CA LYS A 90 -2.52 1.07 16.58
C LYS A 90 -2.04 1.59 15.23
N THR A 91 -1.40 2.74 15.21
CA THR A 91 -0.71 3.23 14.01
C THR A 91 0.51 2.34 13.74
N LEU A 92 0.73 1.96 12.48
CA LEU A 92 1.94 1.23 12.11
C LEU A 92 3.18 2.08 12.40
N PRO A 93 4.26 1.48 12.92
CA PRO A 93 5.56 2.14 12.95
C PRO A 93 5.96 2.63 11.56
N THR A 94 6.57 3.81 11.45
CA THR A 94 6.92 4.42 10.16
C THR A 94 7.77 3.52 9.28
N TYR A 95 8.68 2.73 9.86
CA TYR A 95 9.51 1.81 9.10
C TYR A 95 8.70 0.76 8.33
N MET A 96 7.45 0.46 8.72
CA MET A 96 6.61 -0.48 7.97
C MET A 96 6.23 0.05 6.59
N SER A 97 6.37 1.36 6.33
CA SER A 97 6.13 1.90 5.00
C SER A 97 7.15 1.40 3.98
N ILE A 98 8.37 1.06 4.41
CA ILE A 98 9.43 0.57 3.51
C ILE A 98 9.06 -0.72 2.79
N TYR A 99 8.09 -1.49 3.31
CA TYR A 99 7.62 -2.70 2.64
C TYR A 99 6.88 -2.37 1.35
N PHE A 100 6.14 -1.27 1.29
CA PHE A 100 5.34 -0.89 0.12
C PHE A 100 5.72 0.45 -0.50
N ASP A 101 6.73 1.11 0.03
CA ASP A 101 7.52 2.11 -0.67
C ASP A 101 8.47 1.33 -1.56
N GLU A 102 8.02 1.08 -2.80
CA GLU A 102 8.82 0.47 -3.84
C GLU A 102 10.21 1.16 -3.86
N PRO A 103 11.33 0.45 -3.64
CA PRO A 103 12.61 1.05 -3.92
C PRO A 103 12.55 1.43 -5.40
N LEU A 104 12.89 2.67 -5.72
CA LEU A 104 12.81 3.29 -7.06
C LEU A 104 13.55 2.51 -8.17
N LEU A 105 14.11 1.34 -7.87
CA LEU A 105 14.83 0.40 -8.72
C LEU A 105 13.97 -0.35 -9.75
N ALA A 106 12.63 -0.38 -9.63
CA ALA A 106 11.77 -1.10 -10.59
C ALA A 106 11.24 -0.23 -11.74
N LYS A 107 11.45 1.09 -11.71
CA LYS A 107 11.34 1.94 -12.91
C LYS A 107 12.69 1.97 -13.61
N SER A 108 13.15 0.79 -14.04
CA SER A 108 14.13 0.70 -15.12
C SER A 108 13.44 1.15 -16.41
N GLN A 109 13.20 2.44 -16.54
CA GLN A 109 13.10 3.06 -17.84
C GLN A 109 14.51 2.95 -18.43
N GLU A 110 14.68 1.99 -19.33
CA GLU A 110 15.80 1.99 -20.26
C GLU A 110 15.89 3.37 -20.90
N GLN A 111 16.85 4.18 -20.46
CA GLN A 111 17.51 5.22 -21.25
C GLN A 111 18.59 5.91 -20.41
N GLY A 112 19.85 5.68 -20.78
CA GLY A 112 21.01 6.44 -20.31
C GLY A 112 21.87 5.65 -19.33
N SER A 113 23.11 5.36 -19.76
CA SER A 113 24.22 4.92 -18.91
C SER A 113 24.21 5.68 -17.57
N ALA A 114 23.92 4.98 -16.48
CA ALA A 114 23.99 5.55 -15.14
C ALA A 114 25.46 5.81 -14.81
N VAL A 115 25.91 7.03 -15.07
CA VAL A 115 27.17 7.54 -14.51
C VAL A 115 26.97 7.59 -13.00
N LEU A 116 27.74 6.76 -12.29
CA LEU A 116 27.74 6.70 -10.83
C LEU A 116 28.10 8.09 -10.26
N PRO A 117 27.51 8.48 -9.11
CA PRO A 117 27.80 9.78 -8.51
C PRO A 117 29.28 9.91 -8.15
N ASP A 118 29.79 11.13 -8.25
CA ASP A 118 31.22 11.50 -8.20
C ASP A 118 31.98 11.04 -6.93
N TRP A 119 31.25 10.76 -5.84
CA TRP A 119 31.83 10.18 -4.63
C TRP A 119 32.19 8.68 -4.75
N VAL A 120 31.69 7.99 -5.78
CA VAL A 120 31.98 6.58 -6.12
C VAL A 120 33.09 6.48 -7.19
N SER A 121 33.18 7.45 -8.09
CA SER A 121 34.18 7.46 -9.17
C SER A 121 35.32 8.43 -8.83
N GLY A 122 36.06 8.16 -7.75
CA GLY A 122 37.22 8.96 -7.40
C GLY A 122 38.37 8.73 -8.38
N GLU A 123 38.46 9.52 -9.44
CA GLU A 123 39.66 9.64 -10.28
C GLU A 123 40.32 11.01 -10.13
N LEU A 124 41.56 11.02 -9.60
CA LEU A 124 42.39 12.22 -9.46
C LEU A 124 42.88 12.67 -10.85
N GLY A 125 42.30 13.74 -11.41
CA GLY A 125 42.77 14.27 -12.71
C GLY A 125 42.14 15.61 -13.15
N GLN A 126 42.77 16.71 -12.74
CA GLN A 126 42.89 18.06 -13.31
C GLN A 126 42.13 18.50 -14.60
N THR A 127 41.65 19.76 -14.55
CA THR A 127 41.41 20.79 -15.62
C THR A 127 40.29 20.51 -16.65
N ASP A 128 39.44 21.43 -17.11
CA ASP A 128 39.17 22.85 -16.94
C ASP A 128 37.87 23.21 -17.71
N GLY A 129 37.18 24.29 -17.31
CA GLY A 129 36.34 25.11 -18.20
C GLY A 129 34.95 24.59 -18.64
N SER A 130 33.89 25.18 -18.10
CA SER A 130 33.07 26.19 -18.82
C SER A 130 31.59 26.22 -18.38
N TRP A 131 31.26 27.26 -17.61
CA TRP A 131 29.96 27.91 -17.47
C TRP A 131 29.05 27.91 -18.73
N SER A 132 27.77 27.55 -18.60
CA SER A 132 26.63 28.50 -18.69
C SER A 132 25.24 27.86 -18.93
N THR A 133 24.29 28.29 -18.07
CA THR A 133 22.86 28.66 -18.27
C THR A 133 21.82 27.74 -18.94
N SER A 134 20.72 27.52 -18.18
CA SER A 134 19.38 27.05 -18.57
C SER A 134 18.63 28.00 -19.55
N PRO A 135 17.49 27.59 -20.17
CA PRO A 135 16.17 27.79 -19.52
C PRO A 135 15.07 26.75 -19.85
N LEU A 136 13.94 26.89 -19.12
CA LEU A 136 12.70 26.07 -19.10
C LEU A 136 11.99 25.87 -20.45
N SER A 137 11.20 24.79 -20.56
CA SER A 137 9.82 24.87 -21.11
C SER A 137 8.90 23.74 -20.60
N ASN A 138 7.67 24.12 -20.27
CA ASN A 138 6.49 23.29 -19.95
C ASN A 138 6.04 22.41 -21.13
N THR A 139 5.39 21.27 -20.85
CA THR A 139 4.22 20.79 -21.62
C THR A 139 3.30 19.94 -20.73
N HIS A 140 2.02 20.03 -21.07
CA HIS A 140 0.79 19.81 -20.33
C HIS A 140 0.21 18.40 -20.58
N ARG A 141 -0.76 18.00 -19.73
CA ARG A 141 -1.77 16.90 -19.89
C ARG A 141 -1.29 15.52 -19.43
N TYR A 142 -2.02 14.81 -18.57
CA TYR A 142 -3.40 14.34 -18.77
C TYR A 142 -4.25 14.36 -17.48
N ASP A 143 -5.46 14.89 -17.66
CA ASP A 143 -6.67 14.67 -16.87
C ASP A 143 -7.30 13.35 -17.35
N THR A 144 -7.79 12.52 -16.43
CA THR A 144 -8.84 11.54 -16.78
C THR A 144 -9.71 11.27 -15.55
N ASP A 145 -10.64 12.18 -15.34
CA ASP A 145 -11.87 11.94 -14.58
C ASP A 145 -12.83 11.08 -15.42
N TYR A 146 -13.29 9.93 -14.90
CA TYR A 146 -14.59 9.32 -15.25
C TYR A 146 -14.88 8.15 -14.29
N ARG A 147 -15.81 8.36 -13.36
CA ARG A 147 -17.23 7.98 -13.56
C ARG A 147 -17.91 7.66 -12.23
N SER A 148 -18.92 8.47 -11.97
CA SER A 148 -19.95 8.29 -10.97
C SER A 148 -20.75 6.99 -11.11
N GLN A 149 -21.21 6.54 -9.94
CA GLN A 149 -22.50 5.89 -9.63
C GLN A 149 -22.64 4.36 -9.75
N ILE A 150 -23.32 3.86 -8.69
CA ILE A 150 -23.82 2.51 -8.38
C ILE A 150 -22.80 1.57 -7.72
N LYS A 151 -22.69 1.63 -6.38
CA LYS A 151 -22.22 0.48 -5.57
C LYS A 151 -23.44 -0.30 -5.05
N PRO A 152 -23.70 -1.54 -5.53
CA PRO A 152 -24.51 -2.52 -4.80
C PRO A 152 -23.67 -3.10 -3.63
N PRO A 153 -24.15 -4.04 -2.81
CA PRO A 153 -23.60 -4.31 -1.47
C PRO A 153 -22.30 -5.14 -1.54
N VAL A 154 -21.19 -4.52 -1.90
CA VAL A 154 -19.87 -5.18 -1.99
C VAL A 154 -19.31 -5.53 -0.60
N LEU A 155 -19.73 -4.80 0.44
CA LEU A 155 -19.30 -5.02 1.83
C LEU A 155 -19.66 -6.40 2.40
N ARG A 156 -20.65 -7.11 1.84
CA ARG A 156 -20.96 -8.49 2.26
C ARG A 156 -20.10 -9.54 1.56
N LEU A 157 -19.88 -9.42 0.25
CA LEU A 157 -19.21 -10.48 -0.51
C LEU A 157 -17.70 -10.62 -0.23
N GLY A 158 -16.99 -9.54 0.10
CA GLY A 158 -15.55 -9.60 0.40
C GLY A 158 -15.26 -10.33 1.71
N CYS A 159 -16.04 -10.01 2.74
CA CYS A 159 -15.98 -10.65 4.04
C CYS A 159 -16.45 -12.11 3.95
N ASP A 160 -17.63 -12.38 3.38
CA ASP A 160 -18.23 -13.72 3.38
C ASP A 160 -17.35 -14.78 2.68
N VAL A 161 -16.54 -14.37 1.69
CA VAL A 161 -15.60 -15.27 1.02
C VAL A 161 -14.40 -15.64 1.89
N ILE A 162 -13.97 -14.74 2.79
CA ILE A 162 -12.85 -14.98 3.71
C ILE A 162 -13.32 -15.61 5.01
N TYR A 163 -14.55 -15.31 5.45
CA TYR A 163 -15.20 -15.91 6.63
C TYR A 163 -15.62 -17.38 6.44
N SER A 164 -15.63 -17.89 5.21
CA SER A 164 -15.91 -19.30 4.92
C SER A 164 -14.66 -20.20 4.94
N MET A 165 -13.50 -19.69 5.43
CA MET A 165 -12.23 -20.43 5.60
C MET A 165 -12.03 -20.98 7.01
#